data_AF-A0A642F2D1-F1
#
_entry.id   AF-A0A642F2D1-F1
#
_cell.length_a   1.000
_cell.length_b   1.000
_cell.length_c   1.000
_cell.angle_alpha   90.00
_cell.angle_beta   90.00
_cell.angle_gamma   90.00
#
_symmetry.space_group_name_H-M   'P 1'
#
loop_
_entity.id
_entity.type
_entity.pdbx_description
1 polymer ?
#
loop_
_entity_poly.entity_id
_entity_poly.type
_entity_poly.pdbx_seq_one_letter_code
_entity_poly.pdbx_strand_id
1 'polypeptide(L)'
;MKNRHYLRHILAITALLFNGEAIYSQTYPIENYLKAAGDYVTIYNGEIELTYSLAQYDNLPYFQGDEFTTGEIIFKGNRYPGLDLHLDLHKDQLCALTPDSHYSMIINNEGIEQVNLHNTTFIYFRPTKKTDLNKGFYELLQDGKRLRLLARKTYSVAQINVEKIAKTRKHQTEYFIYGVKYYLEYNGIYYPVSNNKSFAKIFPEQHKLIKRYARKHKLNFRHDADASLIALTNFCEELIDQKQTRWKKVHTYGCCPYYLHGRNK
;
A
#
# COMPACT_ATOMS: atom_id res chain seq x y z
N MET A 1 5.76 51.91 -70.39
CA MET A 1 6.23 52.18 -69.01
C MET A 1 5.25 51.65 -67.97
N LYS A 2 5.10 50.33 -67.84
CA LYS A 2 4.26 49.66 -66.84
C LYS A 2 4.94 48.34 -66.46
N ASN A 3 6.02 48.37 -65.68
CA ASN A 3 6.63 47.14 -65.15
C ASN A 3 7.63 47.35 -64.01
N ARG A 4 7.43 48.37 -63.15
CA ARG A 4 8.25 48.59 -61.95
C ARG A 4 7.51 48.43 -60.63
N HIS A 5 6.19 48.20 -60.65
CA HIS A 5 5.39 48.06 -59.43
C HIS A 5 5.09 46.60 -59.03
N TYR A 6 5.12 45.64 -59.96
CA TYR A 6 4.87 44.22 -59.63
C TYR A 6 6.08 43.49 -59.02
N LEU A 7 7.30 43.98 -59.25
CA LEU A 7 8.52 43.35 -58.72
C LEU A 7 8.77 43.65 -57.23
N ARG A 8 8.17 44.73 -56.69
CA ARG A 8 8.24 45.07 -55.26
C ARG A 8 7.26 44.27 -54.41
N HIS A 9 6.17 43.77 -54.99
CA HIS A 9 5.18 42.97 -54.25
C HIS A 9 5.51 41.47 -54.24
N ILE A 10 6.24 40.95 -55.23
CA ILE A 10 6.67 39.54 -55.27
C ILE A 10 7.86 39.28 -54.29
N LEU A 11 8.67 40.30 -54.00
CA LEU A 11 9.73 40.20 -52.99
C LEU A 11 9.22 40.36 -51.54
N ALA A 12 7.99 40.85 -51.33
CA ALA A 12 7.40 40.97 -50.00
C ALA A 12 6.67 39.70 -49.54
N ILE A 13 6.27 38.81 -50.46
CA ILE A 13 5.55 37.56 -50.13
C ILE A 13 6.51 36.39 -49.91
N THR A 14 7.74 36.45 -50.45
CA THR A 14 8.78 35.43 -50.22
C THR A 14 9.57 35.63 -48.92
N ALA A 15 9.45 36.79 -48.27
CA ALA A 15 10.05 37.07 -46.96
C ALA A 15 9.17 36.65 -45.76
N LEU A 16 8.01 36.05 -46.01
CA LEU A 16 7.06 35.59 -44.97
C LEU A 16 7.02 34.07 -44.81
N LEU A 17 8.04 33.36 -45.33
CA LEU A 17 8.23 31.91 -45.14
C LEU A 17 9.58 31.56 -44.50
N PHE A 18 10.31 32.56 -43.98
CA PHE A 18 11.55 32.38 -43.21
C PHE A 18 11.44 32.90 -41.78
N ASN A 19 10.24 32.91 -41.21
CA ASN A 19 10.11 32.77 -39.76
C ASN A 19 10.25 31.29 -39.46
N GLY A 20 11.50 30.84 -39.39
CA GLY A 20 11.82 29.66 -38.62
C GLY A 20 11.47 29.96 -37.17
N GLU A 21 10.18 29.82 -36.83
CA GLU A 21 9.86 29.42 -35.48
C GLU A 21 10.59 28.10 -35.30
N ALA A 22 11.74 28.17 -34.62
CA ALA A 22 12.23 27.02 -33.91
C ALA A 22 11.05 26.58 -33.06
N ILE A 23 10.35 25.55 -33.53
CA ILE A 23 9.56 24.69 -32.66
C ILE A 23 10.63 24.19 -31.70
N TYR A 24 10.76 24.87 -30.55
CA TYR A 24 11.42 24.31 -29.41
C TYR A 24 10.57 23.10 -29.06
N SER A 25 10.92 21.96 -29.64
CA SER A 25 10.72 20.68 -28.97
C SER A 25 11.24 20.95 -27.56
N GLN A 26 10.35 20.86 -26.56
CA GLN A 26 10.77 20.84 -25.18
C GLN A 26 11.57 19.55 -25.00
N THR A 27 12.83 19.58 -25.43
CA THR A 27 13.82 18.61 -25.01
C THR A 27 14.15 19.02 -23.59
N TYR A 28 13.25 18.64 -22.66
CA TYR A 28 13.60 18.51 -21.25
C TYR A 28 14.96 17.79 -21.21
N PRO A 29 15.91 18.19 -20.36
CA PRO A 29 17.24 17.61 -20.38
C PRO A 29 17.16 16.17 -19.87
N ILE A 30 16.86 15.26 -20.81
CA ILE A 30 16.87 13.82 -20.65
C ILE A 30 18.22 13.39 -20.06
N GLU A 31 19.31 14.12 -20.34
CA GLU A 31 20.62 13.87 -19.74
C GLU A 31 20.68 14.07 -18.22
N ASN A 32 20.07 15.13 -17.66
CA ASN A 32 20.05 15.33 -16.20
C ASN A 32 19.13 14.30 -15.52
N TYR A 33 18.03 13.96 -16.17
CA TYR A 33 17.13 12.88 -15.74
C TYR A 33 17.85 11.54 -15.76
N LEU A 34 18.42 11.10 -16.89
CA LEU A 34 19.13 9.82 -17.04
C LEU A 34 20.35 9.69 -16.12
N LYS A 35 21.03 10.80 -15.81
CA LYS A 35 22.20 10.81 -14.91
C LYS A 35 21.81 10.70 -13.42
N ALA A 36 20.64 11.21 -13.03
CA ALA A 36 20.05 11.00 -11.70
C ALA A 36 19.25 9.69 -11.62
N ALA A 37 18.76 9.18 -12.75
CA ALA A 37 17.76 8.14 -12.82
C ALA A 37 18.30 6.77 -13.27
N GLY A 38 19.61 6.53 -13.38
CA GLY A 38 20.14 5.22 -13.82
C GLY A 38 19.41 4.01 -13.20
N ASP A 39 19.27 4.00 -11.87
CA ASP A 39 18.49 2.98 -11.15
C ASP A 39 17.02 3.39 -10.93
N TYR A 40 16.74 4.69 -10.78
CA TYR A 40 15.40 5.22 -10.45
C TYR A 40 14.45 5.43 -11.64
N VAL A 41 14.92 5.41 -12.90
CA VAL A 41 14.09 5.46 -14.14
C VAL A 41 13.04 4.35 -14.08
N THR A 42 13.42 3.19 -13.51
CA THR A 42 12.54 2.04 -13.37
C THR A 42 11.34 2.32 -12.47
N ILE A 43 11.47 3.23 -11.50
CA ILE A 43 10.41 3.67 -10.58
C ILE A 43 9.58 4.79 -11.23
N TYR A 44 10.24 5.74 -11.89
CA TYR A 44 9.64 6.89 -12.55
C TYR A 44 9.26 6.62 -14.02
N ASN A 45 8.58 5.50 -14.29
CA ASN A 45 8.14 5.13 -15.64
C ASN A 45 6.62 5.01 -15.80
N GLY A 46 5.86 5.39 -14.79
CA GLY A 46 4.40 5.37 -14.84
C GLY A 46 3.79 6.67 -15.35
N GLU A 47 2.47 6.77 -15.20
CA GLU A 47 1.70 7.94 -15.59
C GLU A 47 1.82 9.05 -14.54
N ILE A 48 1.65 10.30 -14.98
CA ILE A 48 1.53 11.44 -14.06
C ILE A 48 0.24 11.27 -13.25
N GLU A 49 0.33 11.46 -11.94
CA GLU A 49 -0.83 11.38 -11.05
C GLU A 49 -1.84 12.49 -11.37
N LEU A 50 -3.11 12.10 -11.52
CA LEU A 50 -4.23 13.04 -11.56
C LEU A 50 -4.72 13.32 -10.14
N THR A 51 -4.55 14.56 -9.68
CA THR A 51 -4.93 15.01 -8.34
C THR A 51 -6.43 15.25 -8.21
N TYR A 52 -6.91 15.23 -6.96
CA TYR A 52 -8.31 15.51 -6.64
C TYR A 52 -8.56 17.01 -6.54
N SER A 53 -9.67 17.48 -7.12
CA SER A 53 -10.08 18.88 -6.99
C SER A 53 -10.66 19.15 -5.60
N LEU A 54 -10.04 20.07 -4.86
CA LEU A 54 -10.55 20.57 -3.57
C LEU A 54 -11.87 21.35 -3.70
N ALA A 55 -12.25 21.74 -4.92
CA ALA A 55 -13.57 22.31 -5.20
C ALA A 55 -14.66 21.22 -5.20
N GLN A 56 -14.31 19.98 -5.56
CA GLN A 56 -15.25 18.85 -5.63
C GLN A 56 -15.30 18.06 -4.31
N TYR A 57 -14.15 17.78 -3.70
CA TYR A 57 -14.02 16.88 -2.55
C TYR A 57 -13.76 17.62 -1.22
N ASP A 58 -14.44 17.24 -0.15
CA ASP A 58 -14.27 17.83 1.20
C ASP A 58 -13.01 17.34 1.94
N ASN A 59 -12.40 16.27 1.47
CA ASN A 59 -11.15 15.69 1.98
C ASN A 59 -10.41 14.93 0.88
N LEU A 60 -9.20 14.49 1.17
CA LEU A 60 -8.35 13.73 0.24
C LEU A 60 -8.15 12.28 0.72
N PRO A 61 -7.98 11.30 -0.19
CA PRO A 61 -7.94 9.89 0.16
C PRO A 61 -6.52 9.34 0.41
N TYR A 62 -5.59 10.20 0.81
CA TYR A 62 -4.20 9.82 0.99
C TYR A 62 -3.95 9.25 2.40
N PHE A 63 -3.02 8.29 2.51
CA PHE A 63 -2.62 7.70 3.78
C PHE A 63 -1.84 8.72 4.63
N GLN A 64 -2.37 9.04 5.81
CA GLN A 64 -1.76 9.95 6.80
C GLN A 64 -1.47 11.40 6.34
N GLY A 65 -1.97 11.81 5.18
CA GLY A 65 -1.82 13.17 4.67
C GLY A 65 -1.62 13.15 3.16
N ASP A 66 -1.82 14.30 2.52
CA ASP A 66 -1.56 14.52 1.10
C ASP A 66 -0.10 14.86 0.79
N GLU A 67 0.67 15.23 1.81
CA GLU A 67 2.08 15.54 1.72
C GLU A 67 2.91 14.31 1.29
N PHE A 68 3.85 14.54 0.37
CA PHE A 68 4.89 13.57 0.09
C PHE A 68 5.84 13.48 1.27
N THR A 69 6.09 12.27 1.73
CA THR A 69 7.06 12.03 2.80
C THR A 69 8.08 11.00 2.39
N THR A 70 9.29 11.17 2.91
CA THR A 70 10.39 10.28 2.59
C THR A 70 10.09 8.87 3.10
N GLY A 71 10.15 7.91 2.19
CA GLY A 71 9.89 6.50 2.43
C GLY A 71 10.82 5.61 1.62
N GLU A 72 10.46 4.34 1.59
CA GLU A 72 11.25 3.30 0.94
C GLU A 72 10.35 2.30 0.23
N ILE A 73 10.82 1.79 -0.91
CA ILE A 73 10.12 0.76 -1.67
C ILE A 73 11.05 -0.41 -1.93
N ILE A 74 10.53 -1.62 -1.83
CA ILE A 74 11.10 -2.82 -2.45
C ILE A 74 10.35 -3.04 -3.77
N PHE A 75 11.05 -2.83 -4.88
CA PHE A 75 10.48 -2.91 -6.23
C PHE A 75 11.28 -3.89 -7.08
N LYS A 76 10.62 -4.96 -7.55
CA LYS A 76 11.22 -6.06 -8.33
C LYS A 76 12.53 -6.58 -7.70
N GLY A 77 12.49 -6.85 -6.40
CA GLY A 77 13.63 -7.32 -5.60
C GLY A 77 14.68 -6.28 -5.23
N ASN A 78 14.59 -5.04 -5.72
CA ASN A 78 15.57 -3.98 -5.44
C ASN A 78 15.02 -3.00 -4.39
N ARG A 79 15.89 -2.52 -3.50
CA ARG A 79 15.55 -1.57 -2.44
C ARG A 79 15.85 -0.14 -2.88
N TYR A 80 14.84 0.72 -2.81
CA TYR A 80 14.92 2.15 -3.15
C TYR A 80 14.56 2.99 -1.92
N PRO A 81 15.55 3.39 -1.11
CA PRO A 81 15.34 4.29 0.02
C PRO A 81 15.29 5.75 -0.45
N GLY A 82 14.73 6.62 0.40
CA GLY A 82 14.84 8.07 0.23
C GLY A 82 13.93 8.63 -0.86
N LEU A 83 12.85 7.92 -1.20
CA LEU A 83 11.87 8.39 -2.16
C LEU A 83 10.82 9.24 -1.45
N ASP A 84 10.43 10.36 -2.04
CA ASP A 84 9.29 11.13 -1.55
C ASP A 84 8.00 10.51 -2.08
N LEU A 85 7.22 9.93 -1.18
CA LEU A 85 6.09 9.07 -1.50
C LEU A 85 4.80 9.56 -0.83
N HIS A 86 3.68 9.25 -1.46
CA HIS A 86 2.38 9.22 -0.80
C HIS A 86 1.56 8.03 -1.33
N LEU A 87 0.54 7.61 -0.58
CA LEU A 87 -0.28 6.46 -0.93
C LEU A 87 -1.75 6.87 -1.03
N ASP A 88 -2.33 6.77 -2.23
CA ASP A 88 -3.76 6.96 -2.47
C ASP A 88 -4.52 5.68 -2.12
N LEU A 89 -5.30 5.70 -1.03
CA LEU A 89 -6.07 4.54 -0.56
C LEU A 89 -7.44 4.41 -1.26
N HIS A 90 -7.83 5.36 -2.10
CA HIS A 90 -9.02 5.25 -2.93
C HIS A 90 -8.70 4.55 -4.25
N LYS A 91 -7.65 5.00 -4.95
CA LYS A 91 -7.19 4.38 -6.21
C LYS A 91 -6.27 3.18 -6.00
N ASP A 92 -5.79 2.97 -4.77
CA ASP A 92 -4.83 1.91 -4.42
C ASP A 92 -3.52 2.09 -5.21
N GLN A 93 -3.00 3.32 -5.23
CA GLN A 93 -1.85 3.75 -6.02
C GLN A 93 -0.79 4.39 -5.12
N LEU A 94 0.45 3.97 -5.30
CA LEU A 94 1.61 4.64 -4.71
C LEU A 94 2.17 5.62 -5.74
N CYS A 95 2.36 6.87 -5.34
CA CYS A 95 3.02 7.85 -6.21
C CYS A 95 4.33 8.30 -5.59
N ALA A 96 5.29 8.63 -6.44
CA ALA A 96 6.56 9.21 -6.06
C ALA A 96 6.73 10.57 -6.71
N LEU A 97 7.23 11.53 -5.92
CA LEU A 97 7.66 12.81 -6.44
C LEU A 97 8.98 12.63 -7.20
N THR A 98 9.04 13.23 -8.38
CA THR A 98 10.26 13.27 -9.21
C THR A 98 11.38 14.04 -8.49
N PRO A 99 12.66 13.74 -8.76
CA PRO A 99 13.78 14.41 -8.09
C PRO A 99 13.84 15.92 -8.28
N ASP A 100 13.24 16.45 -9.35
CA ASP A 100 13.10 17.88 -9.62
C ASP A 100 11.81 18.49 -9.04
N SER A 101 11.03 17.69 -8.31
CA SER A 101 9.78 18.06 -7.64
C SER A 101 8.66 18.60 -8.55
N HIS A 102 8.75 18.41 -9.87
CA HIS A 102 7.77 18.96 -10.80
C HIS A 102 6.55 18.05 -11.01
N TYR A 103 6.75 16.74 -10.92
CA TYR A 103 5.72 15.75 -11.24
C TYR A 103 5.60 14.69 -10.14
N SER A 104 4.35 14.36 -9.81
CA SER A 104 4.00 13.12 -9.10
C SER A 104 3.79 12.01 -10.13
N MET A 105 4.52 10.91 -9.98
CA MET A 105 4.44 9.76 -10.87
C MET A 105 3.85 8.55 -10.16
N ILE A 106 2.85 7.92 -10.77
CA ILE A 106 2.26 6.68 -10.28
C ILE A 106 3.26 5.55 -10.50
N ILE A 107 3.63 4.84 -9.44
CA ILE A 107 4.52 3.68 -9.54
C ILE A 107 3.70 2.48 -9.99
N ASN A 108 4.25 1.68 -10.91
CA ASN A 108 3.60 0.44 -11.33
C ASN A 108 3.52 -0.57 -10.17
N ASN A 109 2.32 -0.68 -9.60
CA ASN A 109 1.96 -1.61 -8.54
C ASN A 109 2.44 -3.06 -8.75
N GLU A 110 2.47 -3.55 -9.99
CA GLU A 110 2.90 -4.93 -10.28
C GLU A 110 4.39 -5.17 -10.02
N GLY A 111 5.21 -4.13 -9.90
CA GLY A 111 6.60 -4.26 -9.47
C GLY A 111 6.81 -4.08 -7.96
N ILE A 112 5.82 -3.56 -7.23
CA ILE A 112 5.95 -3.25 -5.81
C ILE A 112 5.78 -4.54 -4.98
N GLU A 113 6.68 -4.75 -4.02
CA GLU A 113 6.59 -5.84 -3.06
C GLU A 113 6.25 -5.28 -1.68
N GLN A 114 6.99 -4.26 -1.25
CA GLN A 114 6.84 -3.62 0.04
C GLN A 114 7.06 -2.11 -0.08
N VAL A 115 6.38 -1.34 0.77
CA VAL A 115 6.56 0.09 0.95
C VAL A 115 6.68 0.37 2.44
N ASN A 116 7.64 1.18 2.85
CA ASN A 116 7.71 1.74 4.18
C ASN A 116 7.43 3.24 4.08
N LEU A 117 6.32 3.68 4.71
CA LEU A 117 5.83 5.05 4.64
C LEU A 117 5.20 5.42 5.99
N HIS A 118 5.58 6.57 6.57
CA HIS A 118 5.14 7.01 7.90
C HIS A 118 5.31 5.96 9.02
N ASN A 119 6.44 5.25 9.05
CA ASN A 119 6.70 4.13 9.97
C ASN A 119 5.69 2.97 9.85
N THR A 120 4.92 2.93 8.77
CA THR A 120 4.00 1.85 8.44
C THR A 120 4.56 1.06 7.25
N THR A 121 4.61 -0.26 7.40
CA THR A 121 4.96 -1.15 6.30
C THR A 121 3.71 -1.62 5.59
N PHE A 122 3.63 -1.35 4.30
CA PHE A 122 2.64 -1.93 3.39
C PHE A 122 3.29 -3.01 2.52
N ILE A 123 2.54 -4.06 2.24
CA ILE A 123 2.85 -5.05 1.21
C ILE A 123 1.86 -4.92 0.06
N TYR A 124 2.32 -5.07 -1.17
CA TYR A 124 1.41 -5.20 -2.31
C TYR A 124 0.98 -6.65 -2.46
N PHE A 125 -0.22 -6.95 -1.97
CA PHE A 125 -0.79 -8.29 -1.99
C PHE A 125 -1.24 -8.66 -3.40
N ARG A 126 -0.90 -9.87 -3.82
CA ARG A 126 -1.35 -10.47 -5.08
C ARG A 126 -2.13 -11.75 -4.78
N PRO A 127 -3.40 -11.86 -5.20
CA PRO A 127 -4.18 -13.06 -4.99
C PRO A 127 -3.51 -14.25 -5.68
N THR A 128 -3.50 -15.37 -4.97
CA THR A 128 -3.21 -16.69 -5.52
C THR A 128 -4.52 -17.47 -5.65
N LYS A 129 -4.50 -18.63 -6.32
CA LYS A 129 -5.68 -19.51 -6.41
C LYS A 129 -6.24 -19.99 -5.05
N LYS A 130 -5.52 -19.76 -3.95
CA LYS A 130 -5.88 -20.21 -2.60
C LYS A 130 -6.44 -19.09 -1.70
N THR A 131 -6.57 -17.86 -2.22
CA THR A 131 -6.97 -16.69 -1.41
C THR A 131 -8.04 -15.87 -2.13
N ASP A 132 -9.06 -15.49 -1.38
CA ASP A 132 -10.16 -14.63 -1.83
C ASP A 132 -9.87 -13.14 -1.57
N LEU A 133 -8.64 -12.79 -1.20
CA LEU A 133 -8.25 -11.40 -0.99
C LEU A 133 -8.05 -10.68 -2.31
N ASN A 134 -8.58 -9.45 -2.40
CA ASN A 134 -8.32 -8.59 -3.54
C ASN A 134 -6.84 -8.19 -3.59
N LYS A 135 -6.33 -7.92 -4.79
CA LYS A 135 -5.00 -7.33 -4.92
C LYS A 135 -4.92 -5.93 -4.30
N GLY A 136 -3.71 -5.48 -3.96
CA GLY A 136 -3.46 -4.10 -3.57
C GLY A 136 -2.62 -3.91 -2.32
N PHE A 137 -2.60 -2.69 -1.77
CA PHE A 137 -1.82 -2.39 -0.58
C PHE A 137 -2.50 -2.90 0.70
N TYR A 138 -1.76 -3.69 1.48
CA TYR A 138 -2.15 -4.14 2.82
C TYR A 138 -1.07 -3.71 3.79
N GLU A 139 -1.44 -3.05 4.87
CA GLU A 139 -0.53 -2.80 5.97
C GLU A 139 -0.22 -4.10 6.70
N LEU A 140 1.06 -4.31 6.98
CA LEU A 140 1.59 -5.42 7.75
C LEU A 140 1.61 -5.02 9.23
N LEU A 141 0.56 -5.39 9.96
CA LEU A 141 0.43 -5.08 11.39
C LEU A 141 1.28 -6.00 12.27
N GLN A 142 1.43 -7.26 11.87
CA GLN A 142 2.27 -8.23 12.57
C GLN A 142 2.73 -9.32 11.61
N ASP A 143 4.01 -9.69 11.68
CA ASP A 143 4.60 -10.80 10.90
C ASP A 143 5.28 -11.80 11.83
N GLY A 144 4.49 -12.72 12.37
CA GLY A 144 4.95 -13.81 13.22
C GLY A 144 5.49 -15.00 12.42
N LYS A 145 5.93 -16.06 13.11
CA LYS A 145 6.42 -17.28 12.43
C LYS A 145 5.27 -18.07 11.80
N ARG A 146 4.07 -17.99 12.37
CA ARG A 146 2.90 -18.78 11.95
C ARG A 146 1.68 -17.94 11.64
N LEU A 147 1.61 -16.75 12.23
CA LEU A 147 0.52 -15.81 12.08
C LEU A 147 1.03 -14.51 11.47
N ARG A 148 0.34 -14.06 10.43
CA ARG A 148 0.54 -12.73 9.86
C ARG A 148 -0.78 -11.97 9.92
N LEU A 149 -0.75 -10.77 10.48
CA LEU A 149 -1.92 -9.89 10.57
C LEU A 149 -1.78 -8.76 9.56
N LEU A 150 -2.79 -8.63 8.70
CA LEU A 150 -2.87 -7.61 7.67
C LEU A 150 -4.07 -6.69 7.89
N ALA A 151 -3.91 -5.40 7.59
CA ALA A 151 -5.01 -4.45 7.49
C ALA A 151 -5.12 -3.90 6.07
N ARG A 152 -6.33 -3.90 5.53
CA ARG A 152 -6.68 -3.25 4.27
C ARG A 152 -7.38 -1.94 4.57
N LYS A 153 -6.65 -0.84 4.42
CA LYS A 153 -7.14 0.54 4.57
C LYS A 153 -7.59 1.04 3.21
N THR A 154 -8.78 1.61 3.12
CA THR A 154 -9.38 2.08 1.84
C THR A 154 -10.21 3.33 2.06
N TYR A 155 -10.29 4.18 1.04
CA TYR A 155 -11.28 5.25 0.96
C TYR A 155 -12.34 4.94 -0.11
N SER A 156 -13.62 5.17 0.21
CA SER A 156 -14.72 5.11 -0.74
C SER A 156 -15.41 6.47 -0.88
N VAL A 157 -15.82 6.85 -2.08
CA VAL A 157 -16.53 8.12 -2.32
C VAL A 157 -17.97 8.05 -1.83
N ALA A 158 -18.43 9.12 -1.20
CA ALA A 158 -19.83 9.35 -0.86
C ALA A 158 -20.25 10.76 -1.21
N GLN A 159 -21.55 10.95 -1.47
CA GLN A 159 -22.12 12.25 -1.79
C GLN A 159 -22.54 13.01 -0.54
N ILE A 160 -22.33 14.31 -0.55
CA ILE A 160 -22.81 15.22 0.49
C ILE A 160 -24.29 15.52 0.22
N ASN A 161 -25.12 15.41 1.25
CA ASN A 161 -26.53 15.75 1.14
C ASN A 161 -26.71 17.24 0.77
N VAL A 162 -27.53 17.51 -0.25
CA VAL A 162 -27.85 18.85 -0.77
C VAL A 162 -28.30 19.82 0.33
N GLU A 163 -29.09 19.35 1.31
CA GLU A 163 -29.50 20.20 2.44
C GLU A 163 -28.32 20.63 3.31
N LYS A 164 -27.33 19.75 3.47
CA LYS A 164 -26.10 20.05 4.23
C LYS A 164 -25.24 21.05 3.46
N ILE A 165 -25.15 20.93 2.13
CA ILE A 165 -24.49 21.91 1.24
C ILE A 165 -25.13 23.28 1.41
N ALA A 166 -26.46 23.37 1.28
CA ALA A 166 -27.21 24.62 1.39
C ALA A 166 -27.05 25.29 2.77
N LYS A 167 -27.05 24.50 3.85
CA LYS A 167 -26.89 25.01 5.23
C LYS A 167 -25.46 25.46 5.53
N THR A 168 -24.46 24.74 5.05
CA THR A 168 -23.04 25.01 5.35
C THR A 168 -22.39 26.00 4.39
N ARG A 169 -23.06 26.31 3.26
CA ARG A 169 -22.48 27.07 2.13
C ARG A 169 -21.17 26.47 1.61
N LYS A 170 -20.92 25.18 1.85
CA LYS A 170 -19.82 24.45 1.21
C LYS A 170 -20.13 24.26 -0.26
N HIS A 171 -19.11 24.29 -1.10
CA HIS A 171 -19.23 24.05 -2.54
C HIS A 171 -18.94 22.60 -2.95
N GLN A 172 -18.28 21.85 -2.06
CA GLN A 172 -17.96 20.44 -2.27
C GLN A 172 -19.24 19.59 -2.30
N THR A 173 -19.26 18.61 -3.20
CA THR A 173 -20.39 17.70 -3.42
C THR A 173 -20.08 16.28 -2.97
N GLU A 174 -18.80 15.94 -2.80
CA GLU A 174 -18.32 14.59 -2.51
C GLU A 174 -17.32 14.59 -1.36
N TYR A 175 -17.16 13.44 -0.71
CA TYR A 175 -16.16 13.21 0.32
C TYR A 175 -15.76 11.74 0.37
N PHE A 176 -14.57 11.47 0.90
CA PHE A 176 -14.05 10.13 1.06
C PHE A 176 -14.32 9.59 2.46
N ILE A 177 -14.92 8.40 2.54
CA ILE A 177 -15.16 7.65 3.77
C ILE A 177 -14.04 6.64 3.97
N TYR A 178 -13.34 6.76 5.10
CA TYR A 178 -12.31 5.82 5.49
C TYR A 178 -12.92 4.50 5.98
N GLY A 179 -12.35 3.38 5.52
CA GLY A 179 -12.70 2.04 5.97
C GLY A 179 -11.46 1.17 6.14
N VAL A 180 -11.55 0.23 7.08
CA VAL A 180 -10.48 -0.75 7.33
C VAL A 180 -11.06 -2.15 7.49
N LYS A 181 -10.41 -3.13 6.87
CA LYS A 181 -10.71 -4.57 7.02
C LYS A 181 -9.45 -5.29 7.46
N TYR A 182 -9.56 -6.24 8.38
CA TYR A 182 -8.41 -6.98 8.88
C TYR A 182 -8.48 -8.44 8.49
N TYR A 183 -7.31 -9.03 8.27
CA TYR A 183 -7.16 -10.41 7.85
C TYR A 183 -6.02 -11.07 8.62
N LEU A 184 -6.32 -12.20 9.25
CA LEU A 184 -5.32 -13.05 9.89
C LEU A 184 -4.97 -14.18 8.92
N GLU A 185 -3.72 -14.25 8.51
CA GLU A 185 -3.17 -15.39 7.81
C GLU A 185 -2.75 -16.45 8.82
N TYR A 186 -3.24 -17.67 8.61
CA TYR A 186 -2.87 -18.83 9.40
C TYR A 186 -2.86 -20.07 8.51
N ASN A 187 -1.72 -20.77 8.43
CA ASN A 187 -1.50 -21.92 7.56
C ASN A 187 -1.80 -21.63 6.07
N GLY A 188 -1.46 -20.43 5.57
CA GLY A 188 -1.68 -20.02 4.19
C GLY A 188 -3.12 -19.64 3.85
N ILE A 189 -4.02 -19.57 4.83
CA ILE A 189 -5.42 -19.17 4.66
C ILE A 189 -5.64 -17.82 5.35
N TYR A 190 -6.30 -16.91 4.65
CA TYR A 190 -6.62 -15.56 5.16
C TYR A 190 -8.04 -15.50 5.70
N TYR A 191 -8.17 -15.22 7.00
CA TYR A 191 -9.45 -15.13 7.69
C TYR A 191 -9.80 -13.68 8.01
N PRO A 192 -11.00 -13.17 7.63
CA PRO A 192 -11.43 -11.84 8.01
C PRO A 192 -11.68 -11.75 9.54
N VAL A 193 -11.08 -10.76 10.19
CA VAL A 193 -11.11 -10.62 11.66
C VAL A 193 -11.47 -9.20 12.11
N SER A 194 -12.75 -8.91 12.34
CA SER A 194 -13.17 -7.58 12.82
C SER A 194 -13.32 -7.46 14.34
N ASN A 195 -13.33 -8.57 15.07
CA ASN A 195 -13.57 -8.58 16.51
C ASN A 195 -13.07 -9.88 17.18
N ASN A 196 -13.11 -9.90 18.52
CA ASN A 196 -12.78 -11.08 19.33
C ASN A 196 -13.55 -12.35 18.92
N LYS A 197 -14.82 -12.24 18.53
CA LYS A 197 -15.63 -13.41 18.13
C LYS A 197 -15.13 -13.99 16.81
N SER A 198 -14.87 -13.17 15.78
CA SER A 198 -14.31 -13.65 14.51
C SER A 198 -12.90 -14.19 14.70
N PHE A 199 -12.07 -13.54 15.51
CA PHE A 199 -10.69 -13.97 15.77
C PHE A 199 -10.66 -15.33 16.48
N ALA A 200 -11.39 -15.49 17.59
CA ALA A 200 -11.37 -16.73 18.37
C ALA A 200 -11.91 -17.95 17.60
N LYS A 201 -12.74 -17.75 16.58
CA LYS A 201 -13.28 -18.84 15.75
C LYS A 201 -12.21 -19.57 14.93
N ILE A 202 -11.11 -18.89 14.62
CA ILE A 202 -9.98 -19.44 13.85
C ILE A 202 -9.25 -20.52 14.67
N PHE A 203 -9.32 -20.44 16.00
CA PHE A 203 -8.66 -21.35 16.94
C PHE A 203 -9.68 -22.05 17.86
N PRO A 204 -10.45 -23.04 17.38
CA PRO A 204 -11.54 -23.66 18.15
C PRO A 204 -11.09 -24.22 19.49
N GLU A 205 -9.92 -24.85 19.56
CA GLU A 205 -9.36 -25.41 20.78
C GLU A 205 -8.99 -24.34 21.82
N GLN A 206 -8.47 -23.18 21.38
CA GLN A 206 -8.05 -22.07 22.24
C GLN A 206 -9.14 -21.02 22.43
N HIS A 207 -10.32 -21.21 21.81
CA HIS A 207 -11.38 -20.21 21.73
C HIS A 207 -11.78 -19.63 23.09
N LYS A 208 -11.87 -20.45 24.15
CA LYS A 208 -12.15 -19.98 25.52
C LYS A 208 -11.01 -19.15 26.10
N LEU A 209 -9.76 -19.52 25.86
CA LEU A 209 -8.57 -18.83 26.36
C LEU A 209 -8.43 -17.44 25.71
N ILE A 210 -8.61 -17.38 24.39
CA ILE A 210 -8.56 -16.12 23.61
C ILE A 210 -9.62 -15.14 24.11
N LYS A 211 -10.87 -15.60 24.26
CA LYS A 211 -11.94 -14.74 24.79
C LYS A 211 -11.67 -14.24 26.20
N ARG A 212 -11.08 -15.07 27.05
CA ARG A 212 -10.69 -14.67 28.41
C ARG A 212 -9.57 -13.64 28.39
N TYR A 213 -8.55 -13.83 27.56
CA TYR A 213 -7.46 -12.87 27.39
C TYR A 213 -8.00 -11.51 26.95
N ALA A 214 -8.83 -11.47 25.90
CA ALA A 214 -9.40 -10.22 25.39
C ALA A 214 -10.17 -9.43 26.46
N ARG A 215 -10.95 -10.13 27.31
CA ARG A 215 -11.68 -9.51 28.42
C ARG A 215 -10.75 -9.00 29.52
N LYS A 216 -9.78 -9.82 29.93
CA LYS A 216 -8.81 -9.47 30.98
C LYS A 216 -8.00 -8.23 30.60
N HIS A 217 -7.58 -8.13 29.33
CA HIS A 217 -6.80 -7.02 28.80
C HIS A 217 -7.66 -5.87 28.25
N LYS A 218 -9.00 -5.94 28.41
CA LYS A 218 -9.96 -4.89 28.00
C LYS A 218 -9.79 -4.43 26.54
N LEU A 219 -9.53 -5.37 25.63
CA LEU A 219 -9.29 -5.07 24.21
C LEU A 219 -10.53 -4.43 23.56
N ASN A 220 -10.31 -3.38 22.76
CA ASN A 220 -11.35 -2.55 22.16
C ASN A 220 -11.29 -2.57 20.63
N PHE A 221 -12.02 -3.50 20.02
CA PHE A 221 -12.06 -3.69 18.56
C PHE A 221 -12.83 -2.59 17.80
N ARG A 222 -13.43 -1.62 18.49
CA ARG A 222 -14.19 -0.54 17.84
C ARG A 222 -13.36 0.73 17.69
N HIS A 223 -12.56 1.06 18.70
CA HIS A 223 -11.78 2.31 18.73
C HIS A 223 -10.28 2.08 18.68
N ASP A 224 -9.82 0.86 18.98
CA ASP A 224 -8.40 0.49 19.04
C ASP A 224 -8.18 -0.90 18.43
N ALA A 225 -8.69 -1.07 17.21
CA ALA A 225 -8.77 -2.36 16.54
C ALA A 225 -7.38 -2.92 16.20
N ASP A 226 -6.46 -2.08 15.67
CA ASP A 226 -5.08 -2.47 15.35
C ASP A 226 -4.40 -3.07 16.57
N ALA A 227 -4.28 -2.30 17.66
CA ALA A 227 -3.59 -2.78 18.87
C ALA A 227 -4.28 -4.00 19.49
N SER A 228 -5.61 -4.03 19.48
CA SER A 228 -6.38 -5.17 19.99
C SER A 228 -6.14 -6.45 19.20
N LEU A 229 -6.09 -6.38 17.87
CA LEU A 229 -5.83 -7.53 17.00
C LEU A 229 -4.36 -7.95 17.04
N ILE A 230 -3.43 -7.00 17.11
CA ILE A 230 -2.00 -7.28 17.31
C ILE A 230 -1.80 -8.04 18.63
N ALA A 231 -2.40 -7.58 19.73
CA ALA A 231 -2.30 -8.23 21.03
C ALA A 231 -2.84 -9.68 21.00
N LEU A 232 -3.98 -9.91 20.34
CA LEU A 232 -4.50 -11.27 20.15
C LEU A 232 -3.61 -12.15 19.29
N THR A 233 -3.05 -11.59 18.22
CA THR A 233 -2.14 -12.30 17.30
C THR A 233 -0.89 -12.75 18.05
N ASN A 234 -0.26 -11.85 18.81
CA ASN A 234 0.93 -12.17 19.61
C ASN A 234 0.65 -13.23 20.66
N PHE A 235 -0.47 -13.11 21.38
CA PHE A 235 -0.87 -14.12 22.36
C PHE A 235 -1.08 -15.50 21.71
N CYS A 236 -1.68 -15.56 20.52
CA CYS A 236 -1.89 -16.83 19.83
C CYS A 236 -0.60 -17.41 19.27
N GLU A 237 0.30 -16.57 18.75
CA GLU A 237 1.63 -17.00 18.29
C GLU A 237 2.39 -17.70 19.43
N GLU A 238 2.41 -17.11 20.63
CA GLU A 238 3.02 -17.70 21.83
C GLU A 238 2.36 -19.03 22.23
N LEU A 239 1.03 -19.11 22.22
CA LEU A 239 0.30 -20.33 22.56
C LEU A 239 0.63 -21.49 21.61
N ILE A 240 0.76 -21.20 20.31
CA ILE A 240 1.08 -22.22 19.30
C ILE A 240 2.53 -22.68 19.48
N ASP A 241 3.45 -21.77 19.78
CA ASP A 241 4.87 -22.10 19.96
C ASP A 241 5.14 -22.95 21.22
N GLN A 242 4.45 -22.66 22.32
CA GLN A 242 4.54 -23.46 23.55
C GLN A 242 4.07 -24.91 23.34
N LYS A 243 3.01 -25.11 22.56
CA LYS A 243 2.51 -26.46 22.23
C LYS A 243 3.54 -27.28 21.46
N GLN A 244 4.21 -26.67 20.47
CA GLN A 244 5.23 -27.38 19.70
C GLN A 244 6.47 -27.70 20.53
N THR A 245 6.90 -26.79 21.39
CA THR A 245 8.03 -27.02 22.29
C THR A 245 7.76 -28.19 23.24
N ARG A 246 6.53 -28.29 23.76
CA ARG A 246 6.11 -29.42 24.60
C ARG A 246 6.05 -30.74 23.83
N TRP A 247 5.53 -30.74 22.60
CA TRP A 247 5.54 -31.92 21.72
C TRP A 247 6.96 -32.41 21.40
N LYS A 248 7.87 -31.51 21.04
CA LYS A 248 9.28 -31.87 20.75
C LYS A 248 9.99 -32.45 21.96
N LYS A 249 9.73 -31.95 23.17
CA LYS A 249 10.26 -32.53 24.42
C LYS A 249 9.71 -33.94 24.66
N VAL A 250 8.40 -34.15 24.52
CA VAL A 250 7.81 -35.48 24.76
C VAL A 250 8.36 -36.54 23.79
N HIS A 251 8.64 -36.19 22.53
CA HIS A 251 9.21 -37.12 21.55
C HIS A 251 10.73 -37.28 21.60
N THR A 252 11.47 -36.35 22.20
CA THR A 252 12.92 -36.51 22.41
C THR A 252 13.25 -37.34 23.64
N TYR A 253 12.38 -37.36 24.65
CA TYR A 253 12.51 -38.23 25.84
C TYR A 253 11.75 -39.57 25.72
N GLY A 254 11.14 -39.85 24.56
CA GLY A 254 10.42 -41.10 24.27
C GLY A 254 11.26 -42.23 23.66
N CYS A 255 12.52 -41.97 23.31
CA CYS A 255 13.46 -43.00 22.86
C CYS A 255 14.31 -43.49 24.05
N CYS A 256 13.70 -44.26 24.95
CA CYS A 256 14.45 -45.07 25.92
C CYS A 256 14.73 -46.44 25.27
N PRO A 257 16.01 -46.87 25.13
CA PRO A 257 16.33 -48.18 24.57
C PRO A 257 15.92 -49.25 25.60
N TYR A 258 14.86 -49.99 25.31
CA TYR A 258 14.52 -51.17 26.10
C TYR A 258 15.63 -52.22 25.94
N TYR A 259 16.19 -52.58 27.08
CA TYR A 259 17.07 -53.72 27.31
C TYR A 259 16.56 -54.99 26.62
N LEU A 260 17.38 -55.56 25.72
CA LEU A 260 17.30 -56.98 25.38
C LEU A 260 18.24 -57.74 26.32
N HIS A 261 17.67 -58.27 27.41
CA HIS A 261 18.29 -59.33 28.20
C HIS A 261 18.30 -60.62 27.38
N GLY A 262 19.46 -60.95 26.79
CA GLY A 262 19.72 -62.26 26.20
C GLY A 262 19.99 -63.28 27.30
N ARG A 263 19.01 -64.13 27.61
CA ARG A 263 19.29 -65.49 28.10
C ARG A 263 19.51 -66.37 26.89
N ASN A 264 20.64 -67.06 26.82
CA ASN A 264 20.71 -68.36 26.16
C ASN A 264 21.67 -69.28 26.91
N LYS A 265 21.26 -70.56 26.94
CA LYS A 265 21.94 -71.72 27.50
C LYS A 265 23.29 -71.97 26.85
#